data_AF-A0A6I2SNN3-F1
#
_entry.id   AF-A0A6I2SNN3-F1
#
_cell.length_a   1.000
_cell.length_b   1.000
_cell.length_c   1.000
_cell.angle_alpha   90.00
_cell.angle_beta   90.00
_cell.angle_gamma   90.00
#
_symmetry.space_group_name_H-M   'P 1'
#
loop_
_entity.id
_entity.type
_entity.pdbx_description
1 polymer ?
#
loop_
_entity_poly.entity_id
_entity_poly.type
_entity_poly.pdbx_seq_one_letter_code
_entity_poly.pdbx_strand_id
1 'polypeptide(L)'
;MADYYSQAVFQPSVPKHLITDEDRRFIEAFSITFEADGEDKFYLYADEWCCNGYLDPEEPGGEEIELTEDDLLNRFQEIIRRSNGELPWISKESAYTCSKMRPDGYGGGAIFITADDIQYCFTGQWLEQRISAAETGDIGPGTDDPPPAKSIVGVVLEGGLVQSIVSNVPEQIPDIDVIILDYDVEGFEEECLLKVPQSSGEVAHAVGHIEKIAESGIDLRMVLDQMNKRGW
;
A
#
# COMPACT_ATOMS: atom_id res chain seq x y z
N MET A 1 1.43 -16.86 31.99
CA MET A 1 0.07 -16.68 31.46
C MET A 1 0.19 -16.62 29.93
N ALA A 2 -0.81 -16.25 29.16
CA ALA A 2 -0.59 -15.79 27.79
C ALA A 2 -0.93 -14.30 27.80
N ASP A 3 0.02 -13.49 27.35
CA ASP A 3 -0.12 -12.03 27.30
C ASP A 3 -0.62 -11.65 25.90
N TYR A 4 -1.65 -10.81 25.86
CA TYR A 4 -2.27 -10.27 24.64
C TYR A 4 -1.88 -8.79 24.53
N TYR A 5 -1.45 -8.38 23.34
CA TYR A 5 -1.00 -7.02 23.03
C TYR A 5 -1.92 -6.42 21.98
N SER A 6 -2.24 -5.13 22.13
CA SER A 6 -3.22 -4.43 21.31
C SER A 6 -2.73 -3.03 20.95
N GLN A 7 -1.60 -2.98 20.24
CA GLN A 7 -0.93 -1.73 19.89
C GLN A 7 -1.63 -1.07 18.69
N ALA A 8 -1.58 0.25 18.62
CA ALA A 8 -2.10 0.99 17.47
C ALA A 8 -1.21 2.18 17.11
N VAL A 9 -1.19 2.52 15.83
CA VAL A 9 -0.55 3.74 15.30
C VAL A 9 -1.56 4.54 14.50
N PHE A 10 -1.39 5.87 14.51
CA PHE A 10 -2.23 6.79 13.76
C PHE A 10 -1.39 7.58 12.77
N GLN A 11 -1.92 7.78 11.57
CA GLN A 11 -1.25 8.51 10.49
C GLN A 11 -2.20 9.49 9.81
N PRO A 12 -1.71 10.61 9.25
CA PRO A 12 -0.37 11.13 9.44
C PRO A 12 -0.23 11.77 10.84
N SER A 13 0.97 12.25 11.18
CA SER A 13 1.15 13.14 12.34
C SER A 13 0.23 14.35 12.24
N VAL A 14 -0.42 14.70 13.35
CA VAL A 14 -1.47 15.72 13.40
C VAL A 14 -0.87 17.09 13.73
N PRO A 15 -1.14 18.16 12.96
CA PRO A 15 -0.72 19.52 13.28
C PRO A 15 -1.19 19.96 14.68
N LYS A 16 -0.25 20.49 15.49
CA LYS A 16 -0.49 20.84 16.91
C LYS A 16 -1.61 21.85 17.07
N HIS A 17 -1.76 22.82 16.17
CA HIS A 17 -2.81 23.84 16.25
C HIS A 17 -4.22 23.31 15.96
N LEU A 18 -4.35 22.09 15.44
CA LEU A 18 -5.65 21.45 15.22
C LEU A 18 -6.15 20.70 16.46
N ILE A 19 -5.28 20.43 17.43
CA ILE A 19 -5.60 19.74 18.68
C ILE A 19 -5.88 20.78 19.77
N THR A 20 -7.13 20.85 20.21
CA THR A 20 -7.51 21.63 21.39
C THR A 20 -7.17 20.86 22.67
N ASP A 21 -7.17 21.55 23.82
CA ASP A 21 -6.97 20.90 25.12
C ASP A 21 -8.05 19.84 25.42
N GLU A 22 -9.29 20.06 24.92
CA GLU A 22 -10.37 19.09 25.04
C GLU A 22 -10.11 17.85 24.18
N ASP A 23 -9.69 18.02 22.92
CA ASP A 23 -9.35 16.88 22.05
C ASP A 23 -8.21 16.08 22.66
N ARG A 24 -7.20 16.76 23.21
CA ARG A 24 -6.06 16.11 23.85
C ARG A 24 -6.51 15.26 25.04
N ARG A 25 -7.27 15.85 25.98
CA ARG A 25 -7.81 15.12 27.14
C ARG A 25 -8.66 13.93 26.71
N PHE A 26 -9.48 14.12 25.67
CA PHE A 26 -10.35 13.08 25.14
C PHE A 26 -9.56 11.92 24.53
N ILE A 27 -8.54 12.21 23.72
CA ILE A 27 -7.71 11.19 23.06
C ILE A 27 -6.82 10.46 24.07
N GLU A 28 -6.24 11.17 25.05
CA GLU A 28 -5.42 10.57 26.11
C GLU A 28 -6.25 9.61 27.00
N ALA A 29 -7.58 9.79 27.10
CA ALA A 29 -8.47 8.86 27.80
C ALA A 29 -8.52 7.44 27.19
N PHE A 30 -8.08 7.28 25.93
CA PHE A 30 -7.96 6.00 25.23
C PHE A 30 -6.53 5.41 25.33
N SER A 31 -5.71 5.87 26.26
CA SER A 31 -4.29 5.48 26.39
C SER A 31 -3.43 5.80 25.16
N ILE A 32 -3.84 6.80 24.37
CA ILE A 32 -3.10 7.27 23.20
C ILE A 32 -2.06 8.29 23.64
N THR A 33 -0.82 8.06 23.23
CA THR A 33 0.33 8.91 23.50
C THR A 33 0.51 9.94 22.39
N PHE A 34 0.78 11.20 22.79
CA PHE A 34 1.18 12.29 21.91
C PHE A 34 2.71 12.44 21.96
N GLU A 35 3.41 12.01 20.92
CA GLU A 35 4.83 12.24 20.74
C GLU A 35 5.07 13.42 19.80
N ALA A 36 6.11 14.22 20.04
CA ALA A 36 6.44 15.33 19.15
C ALA A 36 7.05 14.83 17.84
N ASP A 37 6.44 15.20 16.71
CA ASP A 37 6.99 15.00 15.37
C ASP A 37 7.37 16.36 14.78
N GLY A 38 8.65 16.72 14.91
CA GLY A 38 9.13 18.05 14.59
C GLY A 38 8.58 19.15 15.51
N GLU A 39 8.56 20.39 15.01
CA GLU A 39 8.17 21.56 15.80
C GLU A 39 6.65 21.72 15.92
N ASP A 40 5.89 21.32 14.90
CA ASP A 40 4.49 21.70 14.70
C ASP A 40 3.50 20.53 14.61
N LYS A 41 3.93 19.27 14.79
CA LYS A 41 3.04 18.09 14.73
C LYS A 41 3.16 17.14 15.93
N PHE A 42 2.13 16.32 16.10
CA PHE A 42 2.10 15.19 17.03
C PHE A 42 2.02 13.88 16.26
N TYR A 43 2.93 12.96 16.54
CA TYR A 43 2.79 11.55 16.21
C TYR A 43 1.97 10.85 17.30
N LEU A 44 0.93 10.12 16.92
CA LEU A 44 0.03 9.45 17.86
C LEU A 44 0.16 7.93 17.76
N TYR A 45 0.22 7.26 18.91
CA TYR A 45 0.25 5.81 19.00
C TYR A 45 -0.31 5.34 20.35
N ALA A 46 -0.68 4.08 20.45
CA ALA A 46 -1.05 3.42 21.70
C ALA A 46 -0.24 2.13 21.85
N ASP A 47 0.48 2.00 22.97
CA ASP A 47 1.21 0.76 23.31
C ASP A 47 0.27 -0.33 23.86
N GLU A 48 -0.94 0.07 24.24
CA GLU A 48 -1.97 -0.76 24.84
C GLU A 48 -3.33 -0.52 24.15
N TRP A 49 -4.35 -1.24 24.62
CA TRP A 49 -5.70 -1.18 24.08
C TRP A 49 -6.27 0.25 24.08
N CYS A 50 -6.79 0.68 22.94
CA CYS A 50 -7.32 2.03 22.71
C CYS A 50 -8.72 2.04 22.06
N CYS A 51 -9.49 0.95 22.19
CA CYS A 51 -10.86 0.88 21.64
C CYS A 51 -11.95 1.23 22.66
N ASN A 52 -11.58 1.54 23.90
CA ASN A 52 -12.42 2.22 24.87
C ASN A 52 -11.56 3.12 25.75
N GLY A 53 -12.19 4.11 26.37
CA GLY A 53 -11.54 5.06 27.26
C GLY A 53 -12.45 5.45 28.42
N TYR A 54 -11.88 6.11 29.42
CA TYR A 54 -12.61 6.56 30.60
C TYR A 54 -12.27 8.01 30.89
N LEU A 55 -13.29 8.86 30.99
CA LEU A 55 -13.13 10.23 31.45
C LEU A 55 -13.55 10.35 32.91
N ASP A 56 -12.71 11.04 33.68
CA ASP A 56 -13.05 11.44 35.03
C ASP A 56 -14.28 12.38 35.02
N PRO A 57 -15.20 12.20 35.99
CA PRO A 57 -16.34 13.08 36.16
C PRO A 57 -15.89 14.51 36.48
N GLU A 58 -16.63 15.51 35.98
CA GLU A 58 -16.33 16.91 36.28
C GLU A 58 -16.57 17.27 37.76
N GLU A 59 -17.51 16.58 38.41
CA GLU A 59 -17.84 16.78 39.82
C GLU A 59 -17.22 15.69 40.73
N PRO A 60 -16.67 16.06 41.91
CA PRO A 60 -16.14 15.10 42.86
C PRO A 60 -17.20 14.09 43.30
N GLY A 61 -16.96 12.80 43.05
CA GLY A 61 -17.86 11.71 43.39
C GLY A 61 -18.87 11.33 42.28
N GLY A 62 -18.74 11.88 41.08
CA GLY A 62 -19.44 11.40 39.90
C GLY A 62 -18.96 10.01 39.44
N GLU A 63 -19.70 9.41 38.50
CA GLU A 63 -19.31 8.16 37.85
C GLU A 63 -18.40 8.45 36.65
N GLU A 64 -17.40 7.59 36.41
CA GLU A 64 -16.56 7.66 35.21
C GLU A 64 -17.42 7.54 33.95
N ILE A 65 -17.12 8.36 32.95
CA ILE A 65 -17.80 8.31 31.65
C ILE A 65 -17.02 7.36 30.76
N GLU A 66 -17.61 6.20 30.45
CA GLU A 66 -17.07 5.27 29.47
C GLU A 66 -17.23 5.84 28.05
N LEU A 67 -16.14 5.81 27.30
CA LEU A 67 -16.06 6.19 25.91
C LEU A 67 -15.82 4.97 25.03
N THR A 68 -16.51 4.92 23.91
CA THR A 68 -16.41 3.86 22.91
C THR A 68 -15.42 4.20 21.82
N GLU A 69 -15.00 3.20 21.04
CA GLU A 69 -14.16 3.44 19.86
C GLU A 69 -14.84 4.42 18.88
N ASP A 70 -16.15 4.33 18.69
CA ASP A 70 -16.89 5.26 17.82
C ASP A 70 -16.74 6.71 18.29
N ASP A 71 -16.69 6.96 19.61
CA ASP A 71 -16.48 8.31 20.13
C ASP A 71 -15.07 8.84 19.79
N LEU A 72 -14.04 7.98 19.84
CA LEU A 72 -12.68 8.31 19.39
C LEU A 72 -12.64 8.62 17.89
N LEU A 73 -13.28 7.78 17.07
CA LEU A 73 -13.29 7.96 15.61
C LEU A 73 -14.04 9.24 15.22
N ASN A 74 -15.15 9.54 15.88
CA ASN A 74 -15.90 10.78 15.70
C ASN A 74 -15.06 12.00 16.09
N ARG A 75 -14.31 11.94 17.20
CA ARG A 75 -13.38 13.00 17.60
C ARG A 75 -12.30 13.27 16.55
N PHE A 76 -11.69 12.23 15.99
CA PHE A 76 -10.74 12.38 14.89
C PHE A 76 -11.38 12.97 13.63
N GLN A 77 -12.59 12.55 13.30
CA GLN A 77 -13.34 13.11 12.18
C GLN A 77 -13.66 14.60 12.38
N GLU A 78 -13.98 15.04 13.60
CA GLU A 78 -14.15 16.45 13.93
C GLU A 78 -12.86 17.26 13.78
N ILE A 79 -11.70 16.72 14.20
CA ILE A 79 -10.37 17.31 13.96
C ILE A 79 -10.15 17.51 12.46
N ILE A 80 -10.42 16.47 11.65
CA ILE A 80 -10.29 16.53 10.18
C ILE A 80 -11.20 17.61 9.58
N ARG A 81 -12.48 17.67 9.97
CA ARG A 81 -13.42 18.69 9.49
C ARG A 81 -12.96 20.10 9.83
N ARG A 82 -12.50 20.31 11.08
CA ARG A 82 -11.94 21.58 11.56
C ARG A 82 -10.71 22.02 10.78
N SER A 83 -9.91 21.07 10.29
CA SER A 83 -8.68 21.36 9.54
C SER A 83 -8.91 22.08 8.21
N ASN A 84 -10.15 22.07 7.70
CA ASN A 84 -10.51 22.71 6.43
C ASN A 84 -9.58 22.32 5.26
N GLY A 85 -9.19 21.04 5.21
CA GLY A 85 -8.36 20.45 4.14
C GLY A 85 -6.86 20.37 4.44
N GLU A 86 -6.39 20.93 5.57
CA GLU A 86 -4.99 20.76 6.00
C GLU A 86 -4.68 19.31 6.39
N LEU A 87 -5.61 18.67 7.10
CA LEU A 87 -5.53 17.27 7.48
C LEU A 87 -6.69 16.51 6.80
N PRO A 88 -6.50 15.95 5.60
CA PRO A 88 -7.59 15.40 4.80
C PRO A 88 -8.13 14.05 5.31
N TRP A 89 -7.32 13.29 6.05
CA TRP A 89 -7.65 11.97 6.54
C TRP A 89 -6.79 11.62 7.77
N ILE A 90 -7.27 10.65 8.55
CA ILE A 90 -6.50 9.94 9.57
C ILE A 90 -6.72 8.44 9.35
N SER A 91 -5.67 7.63 9.41
CA SER A 91 -5.77 6.18 9.48
C SER A 91 -5.33 5.68 10.85
N LYS A 92 -6.02 4.69 11.39
CA LYS A 92 -5.61 3.91 12.56
C LYS A 92 -5.29 2.49 12.11
N GLU A 93 -4.12 1.98 12.46
CA GLU A 93 -3.77 0.57 12.28
C GLU A 93 -3.54 -0.06 13.64
N SER A 94 -4.26 -1.14 13.93
CA SER A 94 -4.19 -1.89 15.19
C SER A 94 -3.63 -3.28 14.93
N ALA A 95 -2.69 -3.71 15.78
CA ALA A 95 -2.15 -5.06 15.80
C ALA A 95 -2.59 -5.79 17.07
N TYR A 96 -3.23 -6.95 16.89
CA TYR A 96 -3.57 -7.87 17.97
C TYR A 96 -2.61 -9.06 17.93
N THR A 97 -1.75 -9.17 18.94
CA THR A 97 -0.77 -10.25 19.01
C THR A 97 -0.79 -10.94 20.36
N CYS A 98 -0.31 -12.19 20.41
CA CYS A 98 -0.25 -12.97 21.63
C CYS A 98 1.14 -13.59 21.79
N SER A 99 1.65 -13.56 23.02
CA SER A 99 2.90 -14.26 23.41
C SER A 99 2.87 -15.79 23.17
N LYS A 100 1.72 -16.36 22.80
CA LYS A 100 1.55 -17.78 22.46
C LYS A 100 0.75 -17.95 21.17
N MET A 101 1.08 -18.99 20.40
CA MET A 101 0.37 -19.37 19.17
C MET A 101 -1.00 -19.96 19.50
N ARG A 102 -2.01 -19.09 19.60
CA ARG A 102 -3.40 -19.48 19.87
C ARG A 102 -4.32 -19.06 18.71
N PRO A 103 -5.39 -19.82 18.42
CA PRO A 103 -6.34 -19.46 17.37
C PRO A 103 -6.99 -18.08 17.54
N ASP A 104 -7.18 -17.63 18.78
CA ASP A 104 -7.75 -16.34 19.18
C ASP A 104 -6.68 -15.26 19.47
N GLY A 105 -5.40 -15.56 19.26
CA GLY A 105 -4.29 -14.71 19.70
C GLY A 105 -3.79 -13.71 18.67
N TYR A 106 -4.32 -13.72 17.44
CA TYR A 106 -3.77 -12.95 16.33
C TYR A 106 -4.88 -12.27 15.52
N GLY A 107 -4.62 -11.02 15.14
CA GLY A 107 -5.47 -10.27 14.25
C GLY A 107 -5.04 -8.80 14.19
N GLY A 108 -5.99 -7.96 13.82
CA GLY A 108 -5.80 -6.52 13.77
C GLY A 108 -6.94 -5.86 13.03
N GLY A 109 -6.81 -4.56 12.83
CA GLY A 109 -7.76 -3.78 12.06
C GLY A 109 -7.12 -2.53 11.49
N ALA A 110 -7.62 -2.12 10.33
CA ALA A 110 -7.34 -0.83 9.76
C ALA A 110 -8.63 -0.01 9.76
N ILE A 111 -8.52 1.26 10.13
CA ILE A 111 -9.61 2.24 10.10
C ILE A 111 -9.11 3.45 9.30
N PHE A 112 -9.92 3.93 8.37
CA PHE A 112 -9.65 5.09 7.54
C PHE A 112 -10.75 6.13 7.74
N ILE A 113 -10.35 7.29 8.22
CA ILE A 113 -11.23 8.39 8.65
C ILE A 113 -11.02 9.55 7.68
N THR A 114 -12.10 10.04 7.09
CA THR A 114 -12.14 11.27 6.31
C THR A 114 -13.15 12.23 6.94
N ALA A 115 -13.27 13.45 6.41
CA ALA A 115 -14.27 14.42 6.88
C ALA A 115 -15.72 13.90 6.79
N ASP A 116 -16.00 13.00 5.85
CA ASP A 116 -17.37 12.61 5.50
C ASP A 116 -17.66 11.13 5.75
N ASP A 117 -16.65 10.31 6.01
CA ASP A 117 -16.79 8.86 6.09
C ASP A 117 -15.75 8.22 7.02
N ILE A 118 -16.11 7.07 7.60
CA ILE A 118 -15.26 6.22 8.43
C ILE A 118 -15.41 4.79 7.90
N GLN A 119 -14.32 4.22 7.43
CA GLN A 119 -14.27 2.87 6.92
C GLN A 119 -13.35 2.02 7.78
N TYR A 120 -13.69 0.76 7.97
CA TYR A 120 -12.87 -0.16 8.76
C TYR A 120 -12.83 -1.56 8.13
N CYS A 121 -11.72 -2.25 8.36
CA CYS A 121 -11.51 -3.63 7.94
C CYS A 121 -10.73 -4.36 9.03
N PHE A 122 -11.31 -5.43 9.56
CA PHE A 122 -10.68 -6.30 10.55
C PHE A 122 -10.36 -7.65 9.95
N THR A 123 -9.17 -8.17 10.25
CA THR A 123 -8.73 -9.47 9.73
C THR A 123 -9.62 -10.62 10.22
N GLY A 124 -10.11 -10.54 11.47
CA GLY A 124 -11.03 -11.52 12.04
C GLY A 124 -12.38 -11.55 11.32
N GLN A 125 -12.99 -10.38 11.09
CA GLN A 125 -14.25 -10.26 10.36
C GLN A 125 -14.11 -10.80 8.92
N TRP A 126 -12.98 -10.52 8.27
CA TRP A 126 -12.71 -11.07 6.93
C TRP A 126 -12.65 -12.61 6.95
N LEU A 127 -11.94 -13.20 7.91
CA LEU A 127 -11.85 -14.65 8.06
C LEU A 127 -13.22 -15.29 8.34
N GLU A 128 -14.02 -14.71 9.23
CA GLU A 128 -15.38 -15.20 9.53
C GLU A 128 -16.26 -15.21 8.28
N GLN A 129 -16.20 -14.15 7.47
CA GLN A 129 -16.92 -14.10 6.20
C GLN A 129 -16.44 -15.19 5.22
N ARG A 130 -15.13 -15.43 5.12
CA ARG A 130 -14.57 -16.47 4.24
C ARG A 130 -14.94 -17.87 4.70
N ILE A 131 -14.93 -18.12 6.01
CA ILE A 131 -15.36 -19.40 6.59
C ILE A 131 -16.84 -19.64 6.25
N SER A 132 -17.70 -18.65 6.49
CA SER A 132 -19.13 -18.75 6.16
C SER A 132 -19.38 -19.00 4.67
N ALA A 133 -18.68 -18.27 3.79
CA ALA A 133 -18.75 -18.45 2.34
C ALA A 133 -18.32 -19.86 1.91
N ALA A 134 -17.24 -20.39 2.49
CA ALA A 134 -16.75 -21.73 2.19
C ALA A 134 -17.72 -22.83 2.68
N GLU A 135 -18.30 -22.66 3.86
CA GLU A 135 -19.29 -23.59 4.43
C GLU A 135 -20.61 -23.61 3.65
N THR A 136 -21.00 -22.47 3.06
CA THR A 136 -22.25 -22.31 2.30
C THR A 136 -22.09 -22.55 0.80
N GLY A 137 -20.85 -22.60 0.29
CA GLY A 137 -20.55 -22.73 -1.14
C GLY A 137 -20.73 -21.42 -1.94
N ASP A 138 -21.03 -20.30 -1.27
CA ASP A 138 -21.17 -18.98 -1.87
C ASP A 138 -19.90 -18.17 -1.65
N ILE A 139 -18.85 -18.49 -2.43
CA ILE A 139 -17.63 -17.69 -2.49
C ILE A 139 -17.98 -16.38 -3.21
N GLY A 140 -18.52 -15.42 -2.46
CA GLY A 140 -19.04 -14.17 -3.00
C GLY A 140 -18.03 -13.35 -3.82
N PRO A 141 -18.51 -12.31 -4.53
CA PRO A 141 -17.65 -11.44 -5.34
C PRO A 141 -16.62 -10.68 -4.48
N GLY A 142 -15.47 -10.34 -5.05
CA GLY A 142 -14.41 -9.58 -4.36
C GLY A 142 -13.46 -10.45 -3.50
N THR A 143 -13.31 -11.71 -3.86
CA THR A 143 -12.39 -12.68 -3.22
C THR A 143 -11.05 -12.81 -3.93
N ASP A 144 -10.91 -12.20 -5.09
CA ASP A 144 -9.66 -12.17 -5.82
C ASP A 144 -8.73 -11.17 -5.13
N ASP A 145 -7.49 -11.58 -4.88
CA ASP A 145 -6.41 -10.65 -4.58
C ASP A 145 -6.39 -9.56 -5.66
N PRO A 146 -6.04 -8.30 -5.32
CA PRO A 146 -5.90 -7.26 -6.33
C PRO A 146 -5.00 -7.79 -7.44
N PRO A 147 -5.42 -7.65 -8.73
CA PRO A 147 -4.70 -8.28 -9.82
C PRO A 147 -3.26 -7.78 -9.79
N PRO A 148 -2.27 -8.66 -9.98
CA PRO A 148 -0.87 -8.26 -10.00
C PRO A 148 -0.68 -7.13 -11.01
N ALA A 149 0.20 -6.18 -10.68
CA ALA A 149 0.44 -5.02 -11.53
C ALA A 149 0.77 -5.48 -12.95
N LYS A 150 -0.01 -5.03 -13.94
CA LYS A 150 0.17 -5.43 -15.34
C LYS A 150 1.61 -5.15 -15.78
N SER A 151 2.31 -6.17 -16.28
CA SER A 151 3.65 -6.02 -16.83
C SER A 151 3.64 -5.10 -18.06
N ILE A 152 4.53 -4.12 -18.05
CA ILE A 152 4.85 -3.23 -19.16
C ILE A 152 6.30 -3.49 -19.51
N VAL A 153 6.59 -3.74 -20.78
CA VAL A 153 7.96 -3.90 -21.29
C VAL A 153 8.29 -2.68 -22.13
N GLY A 154 9.37 -1.99 -21.76
CA GLY A 154 9.95 -0.89 -22.52
C GLY A 154 11.20 -1.35 -23.26
N VAL A 155 11.33 -0.98 -24.53
CA VAL A 155 12.58 -1.10 -25.29
C VAL A 155 13.20 0.28 -25.37
N VAL A 156 14.37 0.45 -24.76
CA VAL A 156 15.09 1.73 -24.75
C VAL A 156 16.05 1.76 -25.93
N LEU A 157 15.86 2.70 -26.85
CA LEU A 157 16.77 2.91 -27.97
C LEU A 157 17.48 4.26 -27.82
N GLU A 158 18.78 4.25 -28.09
CA GLU A 158 19.60 5.46 -28.22
C GLU A 158 20.55 5.30 -29.40
N GLY A 159 20.62 6.33 -30.26
CA GLY A 159 21.47 6.28 -31.45
C GLY A 159 21.11 5.19 -32.46
N GLY A 160 19.87 4.68 -32.45
CA GLY A 160 19.43 3.59 -33.34
C GLY A 160 19.65 2.18 -32.77
N LEU A 161 20.35 2.06 -31.65
CA LEU A 161 20.66 0.78 -31.01
C LEU A 161 19.80 0.57 -29.77
N VAL A 162 19.37 -0.68 -29.56
CA VAL A 162 18.73 -1.09 -28.29
C VAL A 162 19.78 -1.04 -27.18
N GLN A 163 19.52 -0.22 -26.16
CA GLN A 163 20.40 -0.05 -25.00
C GLN A 163 20.01 -0.98 -23.85
N SER A 164 18.71 -1.22 -23.68
CA SER A 164 18.19 -2.10 -22.64
C SER A 164 16.75 -2.45 -22.91
N ILE A 165 16.32 -3.61 -22.40
CA ILE A 165 14.91 -3.96 -22.27
C ILE A 165 14.55 -3.93 -20.77
N VAL A 166 13.52 -3.17 -20.43
CA VAL A 166 13.14 -2.92 -19.04
C VAL A 166 11.68 -3.22 -18.76
N SER A 167 11.34 -3.57 -17.52
CA SER A 167 9.97 -3.73 -17.07
C SER A 167 9.72 -3.11 -15.70
N ASN A 168 8.47 -2.73 -15.42
CA ASN A 168 8.03 -2.30 -14.10
C ASN A 168 7.89 -3.45 -13.09
N VAL A 169 7.80 -4.69 -13.56
CA VAL A 169 7.66 -5.92 -12.76
C VAL A 169 8.37 -7.09 -13.45
N PRO A 170 9.70 -7.03 -13.66
CA PRO A 170 10.45 -8.05 -14.41
C PRO A 170 10.29 -9.46 -13.82
N GLU A 171 10.08 -9.58 -12.50
CA GLU A 171 9.85 -10.83 -11.79
C GLU A 171 8.54 -11.55 -12.17
N GLN A 172 7.57 -10.84 -12.75
CA GLN A 172 6.33 -11.43 -13.26
C GLN A 172 6.46 -11.92 -14.70
N ILE A 173 7.55 -11.59 -15.40
CA ILE A 173 7.79 -12.01 -16.77
C ILE A 173 8.51 -13.37 -16.74
N PRO A 174 8.01 -14.39 -17.46
CA PRO A 174 8.72 -15.66 -17.58
C PRO A 174 10.16 -15.45 -18.08
N ASP A 175 11.06 -16.35 -17.68
CA ASP A 175 12.43 -16.33 -18.19
C ASP A 175 12.41 -16.56 -19.72
N ILE A 176 12.67 -15.49 -20.47
CA ILE A 176 12.65 -15.47 -21.93
C ILE A 176 13.97 -14.90 -22.45
N ASP A 177 14.51 -15.55 -23.47
CA ASP A 177 15.65 -15.01 -24.23
C ASP A 177 15.14 -13.97 -25.22
N VAL A 178 15.50 -12.70 -25.04
CA VAL A 178 15.21 -11.66 -26.02
C VAL A 178 16.42 -11.47 -26.93
N ILE A 179 16.26 -11.82 -28.21
CA ILE A 179 17.31 -11.67 -29.21
C ILE A 179 17.10 -10.35 -29.95
N ILE A 180 18.09 -9.47 -29.87
CA ILE A 180 18.16 -8.26 -30.69
C ILE A 180 18.93 -8.58 -31.96
N LEU A 181 18.33 -8.28 -33.11
CA LEU A 181 18.96 -8.43 -34.43
C LEU A 181 18.98 -7.06 -35.11
N ASP A 182 20.19 -6.58 -35.39
CA ASP A 182 20.42 -5.41 -36.22
C ASP A 182 20.85 -5.85 -37.62
N TYR A 183 20.02 -5.51 -38.61
CA TYR A 183 20.29 -5.80 -40.01
C TYR A 183 21.16 -4.71 -40.67
N ASP A 184 21.41 -3.60 -39.99
CA ASP A 184 22.41 -2.64 -40.41
C ASP A 184 23.81 -3.18 -40.08
N VAL A 185 24.36 -3.91 -41.03
CA VAL A 185 25.66 -4.60 -40.91
C VAL A 185 26.82 -3.76 -41.48
N GLU A 186 26.57 -2.50 -41.85
CA GLU A 186 27.61 -1.66 -42.44
C GLU A 186 28.76 -1.44 -41.44
N GLY A 187 29.98 -1.75 -41.86
CA GLY A 187 31.18 -1.57 -41.04
C GLY A 187 31.54 -2.75 -40.12
N PHE A 188 30.78 -3.85 -40.14
CA PHE A 188 31.10 -5.08 -39.39
C PHE A 188 31.87 -6.10 -40.24
N GLU A 189 32.76 -6.85 -39.60
CA GLU A 189 33.50 -7.95 -40.24
C GLU A 189 32.61 -9.18 -40.44
N GLU A 190 32.88 -9.97 -41.49
CA GLU A 190 32.03 -11.12 -41.87
C GLU A 190 31.92 -12.18 -40.75
N GLU A 191 32.95 -12.29 -39.90
CA GLU A 191 32.95 -13.17 -38.73
C GLU A 191 32.04 -12.73 -37.59
N CYS A 192 31.65 -11.45 -37.55
CA CYS A 192 30.70 -10.91 -36.57
C CYS A 192 29.24 -11.10 -37.00
N LEU A 193 28.99 -11.55 -38.24
CA LEU A 193 27.65 -11.64 -38.80
C LEU A 193 26.99 -12.99 -38.45
N LEU A 194 25.82 -12.89 -37.84
CA LEU A 194 24.92 -14.02 -37.62
C LEU A 194 24.16 -14.32 -38.92
N LYS A 195 24.08 -15.61 -39.25
CA LYS A 195 23.16 -16.09 -40.30
C LYS A 195 21.76 -16.18 -39.72
N VAL A 196 20.81 -15.47 -40.32
CA VAL A 196 19.41 -15.41 -39.88
C VAL A 196 18.52 -16.07 -40.95
N PRO A 197 18.13 -17.35 -40.76
CA PRO A 197 17.24 -18.04 -41.67
C PRO A 197 15.84 -17.40 -41.65
N GLN A 198 15.32 -17.06 -42.83
CA GLN A 198 14.00 -16.48 -42.99
C GLN A 198 12.98 -17.56 -43.35
N SER A 199 11.70 -17.30 -43.08
CA SER A 199 10.61 -18.22 -43.44
C SER A 199 10.48 -18.45 -44.95
N SER A 200 10.99 -17.52 -45.76
CA SER A 200 11.08 -17.64 -47.23
C SER A 200 12.11 -18.68 -47.71
N GLY A 201 13.00 -19.15 -46.81
CA GLY A 201 14.14 -20.00 -47.16
C GLY A 201 15.41 -19.23 -47.53
N GLU A 202 15.35 -17.90 -47.62
CA GLU A 202 16.52 -17.05 -47.75
C GLU A 202 17.28 -16.94 -46.42
N VAL A 203 18.58 -16.66 -46.48
CA VAL A 203 19.42 -16.42 -45.29
C VAL A 203 19.89 -14.98 -45.33
N ALA A 204 19.44 -14.19 -44.35
CA ALA A 204 19.92 -12.83 -44.12
C ALA A 204 21.13 -12.83 -43.19
N HIS A 205 21.82 -11.69 -43.09
CA HIS A 205 22.92 -11.48 -42.15
C HIS A 205 22.58 -10.31 -41.22
N ALA A 206 22.88 -10.46 -39.93
CA ALA A 206 22.63 -9.46 -38.90
C ALA A 206 23.71 -9.51 -37.82
N VAL A 207 23.91 -8.42 -37.09
CA VAL A 207 24.59 -8.43 -35.79
C VAL A 207 23.55 -8.70 -34.71
N GLY A 208 23.86 -9.50 -33.69
CA GLY A 208 22.89 -9.76 -32.64
C GLY A 208 23.48 -10.08 -31.29
N HIS A 209 22.67 -9.84 -30.26
CA HIS A 209 22.98 -10.15 -28.87
C HIS A 209 21.68 -10.56 -28.13
N ILE A 210 21.85 -11.20 -26.98
CA ILE A 210 20.75 -11.54 -26.08
C ILE A 210 20.68 -10.47 -25.01
N GLU A 211 19.49 -9.88 -24.85
CA GLU A 211 19.21 -8.89 -23.82
C GLU A 211 18.26 -9.48 -22.78
N LYS A 212 18.55 -9.24 -21.50
CA LYS A 212 17.65 -9.64 -20.40
C LYS A 212 16.73 -8.50 -20.05
N ILE A 213 15.52 -8.84 -19.62
CA ILE A 213 14.59 -7.84 -19.11
C ILE A 213 15.02 -7.45 -17.70
N ALA A 214 15.40 -6.19 -17.53
CA ALA A 214 15.82 -5.62 -16.26
C ALA A 214 14.69 -4.82 -15.59
N GLU A 215 14.88 -4.49 -14.32
CA GLU A 215 14.01 -3.54 -13.62
C GLU A 215 14.14 -2.14 -14.23
N SER A 216 13.00 -1.49 -14.46
CA SER A 216 12.95 -0.17 -15.08
C SER A 216 13.21 0.94 -14.06
N GLY A 217 14.20 1.79 -14.34
CA GLY A 217 14.33 3.11 -13.69
C GLY A 217 13.37 4.17 -14.24
N ILE A 218 12.61 3.85 -15.29
CA ILE A 218 11.62 4.72 -15.92
C ILE A 218 10.25 4.37 -15.37
N ASP A 219 9.42 5.38 -15.05
CA ASP A 219 8.00 5.18 -14.80
C ASP A 219 7.26 4.83 -16.10
N LEU A 220 7.34 3.56 -16.48
CA LEU A 220 6.72 3.02 -17.69
C LEU A 220 5.19 3.17 -17.67
N ARG A 221 4.58 3.23 -16.48
CA ARG A 221 3.14 3.41 -16.37
C ARG A 221 2.73 4.81 -16.79
N MET A 222 3.41 5.82 -16.27
CA MET A 222 3.20 7.20 -16.68
C MET A 222 3.44 7.38 -18.19
N VAL A 223 4.49 6.77 -18.75
CA VAL A 223 4.77 6.84 -20.20
C VAL A 223 3.63 6.22 -21.00
N LEU A 224 3.18 5.01 -20.64
CA LEU A 224 2.07 4.33 -21.31
C LEU A 224 0.77 5.15 -21.23
N ASP A 225 0.48 5.75 -20.08
CA ASP A 225 -0.71 6.58 -19.91
C ASP A 225 -0.65 7.86 -20.77
N GLN A 226 0.53 8.45 -20.95
CA GLN A 226 0.72 9.57 -21.88
C GLN A 226 0.52 9.14 -23.35
N MET A 227 1.01 7.97 -23.74
CA MET A 227 0.83 7.42 -25.09
C MET A 227 -0.65 7.15 -25.39
N ASN A 228 -1.35 6.49 -24.46
CA ASN A 228 -2.79 6.22 -24.57
C ASN A 228 -3.62 7.50 -24.70
N LYS A 229 -3.30 8.55 -23.92
CA LYS A 229 -3.96 9.87 -24.04
C LYS A 229 -3.76 10.51 -25.41
N ARG A 230 -2.69 10.17 -26.12
CA ARG A 230 -2.37 10.64 -27.46
C ARG A 230 -2.88 9.72 -28.56
N GLY A 231 -3.54 8.61 -28.21
CA GLY A 231 -4.15 7.67 -29.17
C GLY A 231 -3.15 6.82 -29.95
N TRP A 232 -2.01 6.48 -29.33
CA TRP A 232 -1.06 5.50 -29.87
C TRP A 232 -1.62 4.08 -29.74
#